data_AF-A0A918DRJ2-F1
#
_entry.id   AF-A0A918DRJ2-F1
#
_cell.length_a   1.000
_cell.length_b   1.000
_cell.length_c   1.000
_cell.angle_alpha   90.00
_cell.angle_beta   90.00
_cell.angle_gamma   90.00
#
_symmetry.space_group_name_H-M   'P 1'
#
loop_
_entity.id
_entity.type
_entity.pdbx_description
1 polymer ?
#
loop_
_entity_poly.entity_id
_entity_poly.type
_entity_poly.pdbx_seq_one_letter_code
_entity_poly.pdbx_strand_id
1 'polypeptide(L)'
;MQANSHSTGGLNHSGRAGYRVDLWDLLGGLLVIGLLVMQLWPEAETPAARSEPSSAIISENPVAEGVAKSERFAVDERLKYWPEPQVADSYVRDGHGPSDLLLRLQQFAQKPGWAILPEDIASVRDDIDTLVSQGDPAVSAIRDFLRNARGSTLADDAIAKAGYGSLRLALFDVLQKIGGARAEAVLYDELEVSESPREIETLARYLDASSPGLYQRNIVTVARDTLALASDDGINGQDTGPLFRVLKDFGGAELANDLGQVSQLHWGQYAAVALASLPDGVGIPNLARWVEGASPGNVSAAFALNILAQSAQYPDARKALLESSRVGLIPDSRWPELARLLAGTYRIQLEPPAHGFTGLAPDAARGRVLRTRTYSARTPGGGQTLYGLESASPVLSPDSADARLDLIETLIDETDSPAARRELERAVNTLWSFYREQEGKQY
;
A
#
# COMPACT_ATOMS: atom_id res chain seq x y z
N MET A 1 -9.83 7.86 84.62
CA MET A 1 -9.61 8.85 85.70
C MET A 1 -9.06 10.11 85.06
N GLN A 2 -9.73 11.24 85.32
CA GLN A 2 -9.48 12.57 84.76
C GLN A 2 -8.19 13.19 85.32
N ALA A 3 -7.52 14.02 84.51
CA ALA A 3 -6.84 15.28 84.88
C ALA A 3 -6.26 15.88 83.58
N ASN A 4 -6.85 16.94 83.02
CA ASN A 4 -6.69 18.36 83.36
C ASN A 4 -5.69 19.09 82.45
N SER A 5 -6.23 20.10 81.78
CA SER A 5 -5.85 21.53 81.88
C SER A 5 -5.33 22.22 80.62
N HIS A 6 -6.07 23.30 80.29
CA HIS A 6 -5.58 24.66 79.97
C HIS A 6 -4.79 24.83 78.65
N SER A 7 -4.90 25.91 77.89
CA SER A 7 -5.60 27.18 77.98
C SER A 7 -5.24 28.00 76.72
N THR A 8 -6.12 28.94 76.37
CA THR A 8 -5.86 30.24 75.72
C THR A 8 -5.31 30.33 74.29
N GLY A 9 -6.16 30.89 73.42
CA GLY A 9 -5.92 32.26 72.94
C GLY A 9 -5.67 32.40 71.44
N GLY A 10 -6.41 33.30 70.79
CA GLY A 10 -5.84 34.09 69.71
C GLY A 10 -6.65 34.26 68.43
N LEU A 11 -7.54 35.26 68.45
CA LEU A 11 -7.67 36.34 67.45
C LEU A 11 -8.12 36.04 66.00
N ASN A 12 -9.29 36.61 65.71
CA ASN A 12 -9.85 36.93 64.40
C ASN A 12 -8.85 37.64 63.45
N HIS A 13 -8.74 37.13 62.23
CA HIS A 13 -8.34 37.89 61.05
C HIS A 13 -9.40 37.76 59.96
N SER A 14 -9.87 38.92 59.51
CA SER A 14 -10.82 39.14 58.43
C SER A 14 -10.26 38.61 57.10
N GLY A 15 -10.99 37.69 56.48
CA GLY A 15 -10.66 37.15 55.16
C GLY A 15 -10.83 38.18 54.05
N ARG A 16 -9.73 38.52 53.38
CA ARG A 16 -9.78 39.02 52.00
C ARG A 16 -9.94 37.82 51.08
N ALA A 17 -11.11 37.71 50.44
CA ALA A 17 -11.35 36.74 49.37
C ALA A 17 -10.50 37.13 48.15
N GLY A 18 -9.31 36.53 48.03
CA GLY A 18 -8.52 36.59 46.82
C GLY A 18 -9.12 35.65 45.78
N TYR A 19 -9.69 36.20 44.72
CA TYR A 19 -10.05 35.44 43.53
C TYR A 19 -8.75 34.92 42.88
N ARG A 20 -8.48 33.62 43.03
CA ARG A 20 -7.50 32.92 42.21
C ARG A 20 -8.22 32.52 40.92
N VAL A 21 -7.92 33.22 39.83
CA VAL A 21 -8.35 32.79 38.50
C VAL A 21 -7.53 31.55 38.16
N ASP A 22 -8.22 30.42 37.96
CA ASP A 22 -7.58 29.16 37.60
C ASP A 22 -7.11 29.25 36.13
N LEU A 23 -6.00 28.60 35.80
CA LEU A 23 -5.43 28.60 34.44
C LEU A 23 -6.45 28.08 33.41
N TRP A 24 -7.35 27.20 33.86
CA TRP A 24 -8.45 26.65 33.09
C TRP A 24 -9.54 27.68 32.75
N ASP A 25 -9.79 28.67 33.62
CA ASP A 25 -10.73 29.75 33.34
C ASP A 25 -10.18 30.71 32.27
N LEU A 26 -8.85 30.92 32.24
CA LEU A 26 -8.19 31.71 31.20
C LEU A 26 -8.20 30.99 29.84
N LEU A 27 -7.97 29.68 29.83
CA LEU A 27 -8.05 28.88 28.60
C LEU A 27 -9.47 28.79 28.07
N GLY A 28 -10.47 28.63 28.95
CA GLY A 28 -11.88 28.67 28.59
C GLY A 28 -12.30 30.03 28.00
N GLY A 29 -11.84 31.12 28.61
CA GLY A 29 -12.10 32.48 28.12
C GLY A 29 -11.51 32.75 26.72
N LEU A 30 -10.27 32.31 26.46
CA LEU A 30 -9.63 32.48 25.15
C LEU A 30 -10.34 31.70 24.03
N LEU A 31 -10.86 30.51 24.33
CA LEU A 31 -11.56 29.69 23.35
C LEU A 31 -12.90 30.30 22.96
N VAL A 32 -13.65 30.83 23.93
CA VAL A 32 -14.93 31.53 23.67
C VAL A 32 -14.71 32.81 22.86
N ILE A 33 -13.67 33.59 23.17
CA ILE A 33 -13.32 34.80 22.40
C ILE A 33 -12.91 34.44 20.97
N GLY A 34 -12.11 33.39 20.78
CA GLY A 34 -11.71 32.92 19.45
C GLY A 34 -12.91 32.52 18.58
N LEU A 35 -13.90 31.86 19.18
CA LEU A 35 -15.12 31.42 18.47
C LEU A 35 -16.05 32.60 18.13
N LEU A 36 -16.13 33.60 19.00
CA LEU A 36 -16.88 34.83 18.76
C LEU A 36 -16.26 35.70 17.66
N VAL A 37 -14.93 35.76 17.60
CA VAL A 37 -14.20 36.47 16.54
C VAL A 37 -14.37 35.79 15.18
N MET A 38 -14.46 34.45 15.13
CA MET A 38 -14.76 33.73 13.88
C MET A 38 -16.18 33.96 13.37
N GLN A 39 -17.19 34.10 14.25
CA GLN A 39 -18.56 34.37 13.82
C GLN A 39 -18.82 35.82 13.39
N LEU A 40 -17.98 36.76 13.83
CA LEU A 40 -18.14 38.19 13.54
C LEU A 40 -17.23 38.68 12.41
N TRP A 41 -16.46 37.80 11.76
CA TRP A 41 -15.67 38.17 10.59
C TRP A 41 -16.54 38.11 9.33
N PRO A 42 -16.93 39.26 8.73
CA PRO A 42 -17.63 39.25 7.46
C PRO A 42 -16.67 38.70 6.39
N GLU A 43 -17.16 37.77 5.57
CA GLU A 43 -16.46 37.29 4.38
C GLU A 43 -16.05 38.51 3.54
N ALA A 44 -14.75 38.79 3.52
CA ALA A 44 -14.20 39.79 2.63
C ALA A 44 -14.35 39.25 1.21
N GLU A 45 -15.31 39.82 0.47
CA GLU A 45 -15.50 39.57 -0.95
C GLU A 45 -14.16 39.72 -1.69
N THR A 46 -13.60 38.59 -2.11
CA THR A 46 -12.47 38.57 -3.02
C THR A 46 -12.93 39.15 -4.36
N PRO A 47 -12.32 40.22 -4.89
CA PRO A 47 -12.71 40.77 -6.17
C PRO A 47 -12.48 39.72 -7.27
N ALA A 48 -13.54 39.43 -8.01
CA ALA A 48 -13.53 38.53 -9.15
C ALA A 48 -12.56 39.03 -10.22
N ALA A 49 -11.37 38.45 -10.27
CA ALA A 49 -10.47 38.56 -11.40
C ALA A 49 -11.03 37.71 -12.55
N ARG A 50 -11.76 38.37 -13.47
CA ARG A 50 -12.04 37.84 -14.80
C ARG A 50 -10.71 37.50 -15.47
N SER A 51 -10.43 36.21 -15.56
CA SER A 51 -9.45 35.65 -16.48
C SER A 51 -10.22 35.24 -17.74
N GLU A 52 -9.88 35.87 -18.86
CA GLU A 52 -10.33 35.46 -20.18
C GLU A 52 -9.84 34.02 -20.47
N PRO A 53 -10.64 33.19 -21.15
CA PRO A 53 -10.21 31.85 -21.55
C PRO A 53 -9.16 31.96 -22.67
N SER A 54 -7.89 31.82 -22.29
CA SER A 54 -6.80 31.56 -23.24
C SER A 54 -7.03 30.19 -23.89
N SER A 55 -7.29 30.23 -25.19
CA SER A 55 -7.47 29.06 -26.04
C SER A 55 -6.10 28.41 -26.28
N ALA A 56 -5.65 27.60 -25.33
CA ALA A 56 -4.44 26.80 -25.47
C ALA A 56 -4.81 25.39 -25.95
N ILE A 57 -4.64 25.21 -27.26
CA ILE A 57 -4.14 24.02 -27.96
C ILE A 57 -4.29 22.71 -27.15
N ILE A 58 -5.42 22.04 -27.35
CA ILE A 58 -5.51 20.60 -27.17
C ILE A 58 -4.62 20.00 -28.25
N SER A 59 -3.40 19.62 -27.88
CA SER A 59 -2.58 18.73 -28.70
C SER A 59 -3.24 17.35 -28.63
N GLU A 60 -4.24 17.13 -29.48
CA GLU A 60 -4.71 15.79 -29.79
C GLU A 60 -3.48 14.97 -30.19
N ASN A 61 -3.18 13.93 -29.40
CA ASN A 61 -2.13 12.98 -29.71
C ASN A 61 -2.82 11.77 -30.36
N PRO A 62 -3.00 11.74 -31.70
CA PRO A 62 -3.82 10.74 -32.39
C PRO A 62 -3.24 9.31 -32.33
N VAL A 63 -2.09 9.12 -31.69
CA VAL A 63 -1.41 7.81 -31.59
C VAL A 63 -2.00 6.94 -30.48
N ALA A 64 -2.57 7.53 -29.41
CA ALA A 64 -3.07 6.77 -28.27
C ALA A 64 -4.45 6.10 -28.50
N GLU A 65 -5.26 6.65 -29.42
CA GLU A 65 -6.62 6.17 -29.68
C GLU A 65 -6.65 4.96 -30.63
N GLY A 66 -5.67 4.86 -31.54
CA GLY A 66 -5.55 3.74 -32.48
C GLY A 66 -5.19 2.41 -31.80
N VAL A 67 -4.25 2.45 -30.84
CA VAL A 67 -3.81 1.25 -30.11
C VAL A 67 -4.91 0.74 -29.19
N ALA A 68 -5.63 1.63 -28.49
CA ALA A 68 -6.70 1.24 -27.57
C ALA A 68 -7.89 0.58 -28.27
N LYS A 69 -8.22 1.03 -29.49
CA LYS A 69 -9.25 0.37 -30.32
C LYS A 69 -8.80 -1.00 -30.82
N SER A 70 -7.53 -1.16 -31.20
CA SER A 70 -7.02 -2.43 -31.71
C SER A 70 -6.97 -3.55 -30.64
N GLU A 71 -6.62 -3.22 -29.40
CA GLU A 71 -6.54 -4.18 -28.30
C GLU A 71 -7.93 -4.60 -27.79
N ARG A 72 -8.84 -3.62 -27.63
CA ARG A 72 -10.27 -3.93 -27.33
C ARG A 72 -10.87 -4.81 -28.42
N PHE A 73 -10.54 -4.55 -29.69
CA PHE A 73 -11.01 -5.37 -30.80
C PHE A 73 -10.45 -6.80 -30.75
N ALA A 74 -9.18 -7.00 -30.35
CA ALA A 74 -8.58 -8.33 -30.23
C ALA A 74 -9.19 -9.16 -29.09
N VAL A 75 -9.51 -8.54 -27.95
CA VAL A 75 -10.22 -9.19 -26.84
C VAL A 75 -11.66 -9.52 -27.25
N ASP A 76 -12.38 -8.56 -27.84
CA ASP A 76 -13.75 -8.75 -28.31
C ASP A 76 -13.85 -9.79 -29.44
N GLU A 77 -12.91 -9.84 -30.40
CA GLU A 77 -12.91 -10.85 -31.47
C GLU A 77 -12.70 -12.26 -30.91
N ARG A 78 -11.82 -12.44 -29.92
CA ARG A 78 -11.63 -13.73 -29.25
C ARG A 78 -12.91 -14.18 -28.53
N LEU A 79 -13.65 -13.25 -27.93
CA LEU A 79 -14.89 -13.53 -27.21
C LEU A 79 -16.08 -13.77 -28.15
N LYS A 80 -16.11 -13.14 -29.33
CA LYS A 80 -17.26 -13.14 -30.25
C LYS A 80 -17.47 -14.44 -31.04
N TYR A 81 -16.43 -15.25 -31.23
CA TYR A 81 -16.50 -16.45 -32.07
C TYR A 81 -16.55 -17.78 -31.31
N TRP A 82 -16.85 -17.77 -30.01
CA TRP A 82 -16.93 -19.02 -29.25
C TRP A 82 -18.33 -19.64 -29.32
N PRO A 83 -18.50 -20.86 -29.86
CA PRO A 83 -19.81 -21.50 -29.90
C PRO A 83 -20.33 -21.77 -28.48
N GLU A 84 -21.62 -21.46 -28.28
CA GLU A 84 -22.37 -21.89 -27.09
C GLU A 84 -22.26 -23.42 -26.98
N PRO A 85 -21.68 -23.95 -25.89
CA PRO A 85 -21.61 -25.39 -25.72
C PRO A 85 -23.04 -25.89 -25.51
N GLN A 86 -23.47 -26.86 -26.33
CA GLN A 86 -24.68 -27.60 -26.00
C GLN A 86 -24.43 -28.32 -24.68
N VAL A 87 -25.21 -27.93 -23.66
CA VAL A 87 -25.15 -28.52 -22.33
C VAL A 87 -25.47 -30.00 -22.45
N ALA A 88 -24.46 -30.85 -22.32
CA ALA A 88 -24.66 -32.29 -22.26
C ALA A 88 -25.26 -32.61 -20.88
N ASP A 89 -26.56 -32.88 -20.82
CA ASP A 89 -27.40 -33.20 -19.65
C ASP A 89 -27.00 -34.49 -18.87
N SER A 90 -25.74 -34.92 -18.93
CA SER A 90 -25.35 -36.30 -18.58
C SER A 90 -24.33 -36.41 -17.44
N TYR A 91 -24.44 -35.62 -16.37
CA TYR A 91 -23.69 -35.88 -15.12
C TYR A 91 -24.45 -35.45 -13.86
N VAL A 92 -25.53 -36.18 -13.51
CA VAL A 92 -26.09 -36.14 -12.14
C VAL A 92 -25.82 -37.49 -11.50
N ARG A 93 -24.73 -37.57 -10.73
CA ARG A 93 -24.36 -38.74 -9.92
C ARG A 93 -24.33 -38.28 -8.47
N ASP A 94 -25.49 -38.30 -7.81
CA ASP A 94 -25.71 -38.05 -6.36
C ASP A 94 -25.03 -36.80 -5.73
N GLY A 95 -24.53 -35.87 -6.55
CA GLY A 95 -23.67 -34.76 -6.13
C GLY A 95 -24.35 -33.41 -6.29
N HIS A 96 -24.15 -32.53 -5.31
CA HIS A 96 -24.58 -31.15 -5.31
C HIS A 96 -24.10 -30.43 -6.59
N GLY A 97 -25.03 -29.81 -7.32
CA GLY A 97 -24.69 -29.02 -8.50
C GLY A 97 -23.85 -27.79 -8.11
N PRO A 98 -23.16 -27.12 -9.06
CA PRO A 98 -22.36 -25.94 -8.74
C PRO A 98 -23.15 -24.87 -7.99
N SER A 99 -24.41 -24.65 -8.34
CA SER A 99 -25.30 -23.70 -7.66
C SER A 99 -25.60 -24.08 -6.21
N ASP A 100 -25.74 -25.38 -5.91
CA ASP A 100 -25.97 -25.86 -4.54
C ASP A 100 -24.73 -25.64 -3.67
N LEU A 101 -23.54 -25.88 -4.24
CA LEU A 101 -22.26 -25.62 -3.57
C LEU A 101 -22.08 -24.13 -3.29
N LEU A 102 -22.38 -23.26 -4.25
CA LEU A 102 -22.31 -21.81 -4.07
C LEU A 102 -23.28 -21.30 -3.00
N LEU A 103 -24.49 -21.87 -2.93
CA LEU A 103 -25.45 -21.54 -1.88
C LEU A 103 -24.94 -21.96 -0.49
N ARG A 104 -24.33 -23.14 -0.37
CA ARG A 104 -23.71 -23.61 0.88
C ARG A 104 -22.55 -22.72 1.30
N LEU A 105 -21.67 -22.34 0.36
CA LEU A 105 -20.57 -21.41 0.62
C LEU A 105 -21.09 -20.04 1.07
N GLN A 106 -22.16 -19.53 0.46
CA GLN A 106 -22.79 -18.27 0.87
C GLN A 106 -23.37 -18.35 2.27
N GLN A 107 -24.08 -19.44 2.60
CA GLN A 107 -24.62 -19.67 3.96
C GLN A 107 -23.48 -19.74 4.99
N PHE A 108 -22.37 -20.38 4.62
CA PHE A 108 -21.21 -20.46 5.48
C PHE A 108 -20.56 -19.10 5.72
N ALA A 109 -20.40 -18.28 4.68
CA ALA A 109 -19.84 -16.93 4.79
C ALA A 109 -20.65 -16.05 5.76
N GLN A 110 -21.94 -16.33 5.95
CA GLN A 110 -22.79 -15.59 6.90
C GLN A 110 -22.64 -16.05 8.37
N LYS A 111 -21.94 -17.16 8.64
CA LYS A 111 -21.71 -17.62 10.02
C LYS A 111 -20.76 -16.66 10.75
N PRO A 112 -21.06 -16.26 11.99
CA PRO A 112 -20.17 -15.39 12.74
C PRO A 112 -18.86 -16.10 13.11
N GLY A 113 -17.76 -15.34 13.20
CA GLY A 113 -16.40 -15.82 13.47
C GLY A 113 -16.27 -16.88 14.58
N TRP A 114 -17.03 -16.73 15.68
CA TRP A 114 -17.02 -17.61 16.84
C TRP A 114 -17.77 -18.93 16.66
N ALA A 115 -18.63 -19.04 15.64
CA ALA A 115 -19.45 -20.24 15.37
C ALA A 115 -18.83 -21.18 14.32
N ILE A 116 -17.68 -20.82 13.75
CA ILE A 116 -16.98 -21.64 12.74
C ILE A 116 -16.15 -22.73 13.41
N LEU A 117 -16.51 -23.98 13.13
CA LEU A 117 -15.81 -25.18 13.59
C LEU A 117 -14.74 -25.62 12.57
N PRO A 118 -13.72 -26.41 12.99
CA PRO A 118 -12.73 -26.99 12.06
C PRO A 118 -13.37 -27.81 10.93
N GLU A 119 -14.45 -28.53 11.22
CA GLU A 119 -15.20 -29.33 10.24
C GLU A 119 -15.86 -28.45 9.19
N ASP A 120 -16.32 -27.24 9.58
CA ASP A 120 -16.86 -26.31 8.60
C ASP A 120 -15.78 -25.79 7.65
N ILE A 121 -14.58 -25.50 8.17
CA ILE A 121 -13.44 -25.06 7.36
C ILE A 121 -13.05 -26.15 6.35
N ALA A 122 -13.04 -27.42 6.79
CA ALA A 122 -12.82 -28.55 5.90
C ALA A 122 -13.91 -28.64 4.82
N SER A 123 -15.19 -28.52 5.21
CA SER A 123 -16.30 -28.54 4.25
C SER A 123 -16.21 -27.43 3.21
N VAL A 124 -15.75 -26.23 3.56
CA VAL A 124 -15.58 -25.13 2.60
C VAL A 124 -14.50 -25.44 1.59
N ARG A 125 -13.38 -26.03 2.03
CA ARG A 125 -12.30 -26.45 1.14
C ARG A 125 -12.78 -27.55 0.20
N ASP A 126 -13.49 -28.54 0.72
CA ASP A 126 -14.09 -29.61 -0.08
C ASP A 126 -15.09 -29.05 -1.11
N ASP A 127 -15.94 -28.09 -0.73
CA ASP A 127 -16.90 -27.46 -1.64
C ASP A 127 -16.17 -26.64 -2.75
N ILE A 128 -15.09 -25.93 -2.41
CA ILE A 128 -14.24 -25.20 -3.36
C ILE A 128 -13.54 -26.17 -4.33
N ASP A 129 -12.92 -27.24 -3.82
CA ASP A 129 -12.24 -28.23 -4.64
C ASP A 129 -13.24 -28.98 -5.54
N THR A 130 -14.45 -29.21 -5.06
CA THR A 130 -15.54 -29.78 -5.85
C THR A 130 -15.92 -28.85 -7.00
N LEU A 131 -16.07 -27.54 -6.77
CA LEU A 131 -16.32 -26.56 -7.83
C LEU A 131 -15.21 -26.57 -8.89
N VAL A 132 -13.94 -26.65 -8.48
CA VAL A 132 -12.81 -26.77 -9.42
C VAL A 132 -12.94 -28.05 -10.26
N SER A 133 -13.25 -29.19 -9.63
CA SER A 133 -13.40 -30.48 -10.33
C SER A 133 -14.56 -30.52 -11.32
N GLN A 134 -15.58 -29.68 -11.13
CA GLN A 134 -16.73 -29.57 -12.03
C GLN A 134 -16.39 -28.82 -13.33
N GLY A 135 -15.33 -27.99 -13.37
CA GLY A 135 -14.85 -27.34 -14.58
C GLY A 135 -15.86 -26.37 -15.21
N ASP A 136 -16.09 -26.49 -16.52
CA ASP A 136 -16.94 -25.59 -17.33
C ASP A 136 -18.34 -25.30 -16.73
N PRO A 137 -19.13 -26.31 -16.28
CA PRO A 137 -20.39 -26.08 -15.58
C PRO A 137 -20.29 -25.12 -14.38
N ALA A 138 -19.21 -25.18 -13.60
CA ALA A 138 -19.02 -24.30 -12.45
C ALA A 138 -18.74 -22.85 -12.87
N VAL A 139 -18.07 -22.63 -14.00
CA VAL A 139 -17.75 -21.27 -14.50
C VAL A 139 -19.01 -20.44 -14.70
N SER A 140 -20.04 -21.01 -15.35
CA SER A 140 -21.30 -20.31 -15.59
C SER A 140 -22.04 -20.01 -14.28
N ALA A 141 -22.11 -20.98 -13.36
CA ALA A 141 -22.75 -20.78 -12.07
C ALA A 141 -22.03 -19.74 -11.20
N ILE A 142 -20.70 -19.73 -11.22
CA ILE A 142 -19.88 -18.72 -10.52
C ILE A 142 -20.12 -17.34 -11.11
N ARG A 143 -20.14 -17.20 -12.44
CA ARG A 143 -20.44 -15.92 -13.11
C ARG A 143 -21.80 -15.37 -12.66
N ASP A 144 -22.83 -16.19 -12.69
CA ASP A 144 -24.18 -15.78 -12.30
C ASP A 144 -24.23 -15.40 -10.81
N PHE A 145 -23.54 -16.17 -9.96
CA PHE A 145 -23.43 -15.86 -8.54
C PHE A 145 -22.72 -14.52 -8.30
N LEU A 146 -21.56 -14.27 -8.93
CA LEU A 146 -20.79 -13.03 -8.77
C LEU A 146 -21.57 -11.80 -9.24
N ARG A 147 -22.31 -11.92 -10.35
CA ARG A 147 -23.20 -10.86 -10.86
C ARG A 147 -24.34 -10.53 -9.88
N ASN A 148 -24.94 -11.54 -9.27
CA ASN A 148 -26.04 -11.37 -8.32
C ASN A 148 -25.58 -10.92 -6.92
N ALA A 149 -24.34 -11.24 -6.54
CA ALA A 149 -23.78 -10.91 -5.24
C ALA A 149 -23.13 -9.52 -5.16
N ARG A 150 -23.25 -8.68 -6.20
CA ARG A 150 -22.70 -7.32 -6.25
C ARG A 150 -23.22 -6.49 -5.07
N GLY A 151 -22.32 -6.03 -4.21
CA GLY A 151 -22.63 -5.20 -3.05
C GLY A 151 -22.99 -5.95 -1.76
N SER A 152 -23.04 -7.30 -1.78
CA SER A 152 -23.14 -8.06 -0.54
C SER A 152 -21.75 -8.21 0.09
N THR A 153 -21.59 -7.73 1.31
CA THR A 153 -20.42 -8.06 2.14
C THR A 153 -20.55 -9.52 2.56
N LEU A 154 -19.94 -10.41 1.79
CA LEU A 154 -19.87 -11.83 2.09
C LEU A 154 -18.92 -11.99 3.27
N ALA A 155 -19.48 -12.05 4.49
CA ALA A 155 -18.74 -11.90 5.73
C ALA A 155 -17.43 -12.73 5.78
N ASP A 156 -16.37 -12.04 6.21
CA ASP A 156 -15.00 -12.44 5.91
C ASP A 156 -14.45 -13.51 6.86
N ASP A 157 -14.92 -13.57 8.11
CA ASP A 157 -14.26 -14.36 9.17
C ASP A 157 -14.17 -15.86 8.87
N ALA A 158 -15.25 -16.41 8.30
CA ALA A 158 -15.39 -17.83 8.01
C ALA A 158 -14.46 -18.26 6.86
N ILE A 159 -14.48 -17.47 5.80
CA ILE A 159 -13.69 -17.70 4.59
C ILE A 159 -12.20 -17.37 4.82
N ALA A 160 -11.91 -16.37 5.65
CA ALA A 160 -10.56 -16.03 6.11
C ALA A 160 -9.88 -17.20 6.83
N LYS A 161 -10.61 -17.91 7.69
CA LYS A 161 -10.09 -19.12 8.35
C LYS A 161 -9.82 -20.26 7.37
N ALA A 162 -10.53 -20.33 6.25
CA ALA A 162 -10.24 -21.28 5.19
C ALA A 162 -8.98 -20.93 4.39
N GLY A 163 -8.49 -19.69 4.50
CA GLY A 163 -7.29 -19.17 3.84
C GLY A 163 -7.57 -18.11 2.78
N TYR A 164 -8.82 -17.67 2.64
CA TYR A 164 -9.26 -16.75 1.59
C TYR A 164 -9.73 -15.43 2.19
N GLY A 165 -9.33 -14.30 1.61
CA GLY A 165 -9.70 -12.99 2.16
C GLY A 165 -11.21 -12.68 2.13
N SER A 166 -11.96 -13.30 1.21
CA SER A 166 -13.42 -13.21 1.07
C SER A 166 -13.94 -14.35 0.20
N LEU A 167 -15.26 -14.57 0.17
CA LEU A 167 -15.86 -15.58 -0.73
C LEU A 167 -15.61 -15.23 -2.20
N ARG A 168 -15.68 -13.95 -2.60
CA ARG A 168 -15.38 -13.53 -3.98
C ARG A 168 -13.95 -13.86 -4.38
N LEU A 169 -12.97 -13.62 -3.50
CA LEU A 169 -11.58 -14.00 -3.76
C LEU A 169 -11.40 -15.52 -3.88
N ALA A 170 -12.13 -16.31 -3.10
CA ALA A 170 -12.14 -17.78 -3.24
C ALA A 170 -12.71 -18.22 -4.60
N LEU A 171 -13.78 -17.58 -5.07
CA LEU A 171 -14.37 -17.88 -6.37
C LEU A 171 -13.48 -17.44 -7.54
N PHE A 172 -12.71 -16.36 -7.40
CA PHE A 172 -11.68 -16.00 -8.38
C PHE A 172 -10.57 -17.07 -8.45
N ASP A 173 -10.15 -17.61 -7.30
CA ASP A 173 -9.18 -18.72 -7.25
C ASP A 173 -9.73 -19.99 -7.92
N VAL A 174 -11.02 -20.30 -7.72
CA VAL A 174 -11.70 -21.39 -8.44
C VAL A 174 -11.66 -21.17 -9.96
N LEU A 175 -12.04 -19.98 -10.43
CA LEU A 175 -12.01 -19.63 -11.86
C LEU A 175 -10.59 -19.74 -12.43
N GLN A 176 -9.58 -19.28 -11.70
CA GLN A 176 -8.18 -19.38 -12.11
C GLN A 176 -7.71 -20.84 -12.22
N LYS A 177 -8.09 -21.69 -11.26
CA LYS A 177 -7.73 -23.12 -11.26
C LYS A 177 -8.43 -23.92 -12.35
N ILE A 178 -9.69 -23.60 -12.64
CA ILE A 178 -10.41 -24.18 -13.79
C ILE A 178 -9.72 -23.75 -15.09
N GLY A 179 -9.38 -22.47 -15.19
CA GLY A 179 -8.71 -21.89 -16.35
C GLY A 179 -9.57 -21.90 -17.62
N GLY A 180 -8.90 -21.69 -18.76
CA GLY A 180 -9.55 -21.62 -20.07
C GLY A 180 -10.24 -20.29 -20.35
N ALA A 181 -10.57 -20.07 -21.63
CA ALA A 181 -11.04 -18.77 -22.13
C ALA A 181 -12.33 -18.27 -21.46
N ARG A 182 -13.24 -19.18 -21.04
CA ARG A 182 -14.48 -18.77 -20.37
C ARG A 182 -14.23 -18.26 -18.96
N ALA A 183 -13.38 -18.93 -18.18
CA ALA A 183 -13.06 -18.49 -16.83
C ALA A 183 -12.26 -17.19 -16.85
N GLU A 184 -11.30 -17.07 -17.78
CA GLU A 184 -10.56 -15.83 -18.03
C GLU A 184 -11.49 -14.65 -18.38
N ALA A 185 -12.50 -14.87 -19.23
CA ALA A 185 -13.51 -13.86 -19.53
C ALA A 185 -14.30 -13.42 -18.28
N VAL A 186 -14.61 -14.34 -17.35
CA VAL A 186 -15.28 -13.97 -16.08
C VAL A 186 -14.36 -13.14 -15.21
N LEU A 187 -13.08 -13.51 -15.09
CA LEU A 187 -12.10 -12.75 -14.31
C LEU A 187 -11.93 -11.33 -14.88
N TYR A 188 -11.92 -11.19 -16.21
CA TYR A 188 -11.85 -9.89 -16.87
C TYR A 188 -13.13 -9.05 -16.64
N ASP A 189 -14.32 -9.63 -16.83
CA ASP A 189 -15.60 -8.97 -16.54
C ASP A 189 -15.64 -8.45 -15.09
N GLU A 190 -15.12 -9.24 -14.13
CA GLU A 190 -15.08 -8.86 -12.72
C GLU A 190 -14.02 -7.80 -12.43
N LEU A 191 -12.91 -7.75 -13.17
CA LEU A 191 -11.90 -6.69 -13.04
C LEU A 191 -12.52 -5.33 -13.38
N GLU A 192 -13.30 -5.26 -14.46
CA GLU A 192 -13.90 -3.99 -14.91
C GLU A 192 -14.94 -3.41 -13.95
N VAL A 193 -15.55 -4.25 -13.10
CA VAL A 193 -16.63 -3.82 -12.19
C VAL A 193 -16.24 -3.86 -10.71
N SER A 194 -15.03 -4.33 -10.38
CA SER A 194 -14.61 -4.40 -8.99
C SER A 194 -14.17 -3.02 -8.48
N GLU A 195 -14.68 -2.66 -7.31
CA GLU A 195 -14.27 -1.45 -6.58
C GLU A 195 -13.32 -1.78 -5.42
N SER A 196 -13.06 -3.07 -5.15
CA SER A 196 -12.23 -3.48 -4.02
C SER A 196 -10.75 -3.55 -4.44
N PRO A 197 -9.85 -2.80 -3.76
CA PRO A 197 -8.41 -2.87 -4.02
C PRO A 197 -7.83 -4.29 -4.07
N ARG A 198 -8.26 -5.16 -3.13
CA ARG A 198 -7.74 -6.54 -3.02
C ARG A 198 -8.25 -7.44 -4.13
N GLU A 199 -9.49 -7.24 -4.57
CA GLU A 199 -10.04 -7.95 -5.72
C GLU A 199 -9.30 -7.55 -6.99
N ILE A 200 -9.11 -6.26 -7.24
CA ILE A 200 -8.37 -5.73 -8.40
C ILE A 200 -6.95 -6.32 -8.44
N GLU A 201 -6.21 -6.32 -7.33
CA GLU A 201 -4.87 -6.93 -7.27
C GLU A 201 -4.88 -8.43 -7.56
N THR A 202 -5.89 -9.15 -7.08
CA THR A 202 -5.98 -10.60 -7.30
C THR A 202 -6.33 -10.91 -8.76
N LEU A 203 -7.32 -10.22 -9.31
CA LEU A 203 -7.75 -10.35 -10.70
C LEU A 203 -6.62 -9.98 -11.67
N ALA A 204 -5.90 -8.89 -11.39
CA ALA A 204 -4.74 -8.49 -12.17
C ALA A 204 -3.67 -9.60 -12.27
N ARG A 205 -3.29 -10.19 -11.14
CA ARG A 205 -2.31 -11.29 -11.11
C ARG A 205 -2.82 -12.54 -11.83
N TYR A 206 -4.10 -12.88 -11.69
CA TYR A 206 -4.66 -14.07 -12.36
C TYR A 206 -4.74 -13.90 -13.87
N LEU A 207 -5.16 -12.72 -14.34
CA LEU A 207 -5.23 -12.38 -15.77
C LEU A 207 -3.85 -12.33 -16.42
N ASP A 208 -2.85 -11.77 -15.74
CA ASP A 208 -1.47 -11.77 -16.26
C ASP A 208 -0.83 -13.16 -16.22
N ALA A 209 -1.13 -13.98 -15.20
CA ALA A 209 -0.65 -15.36 -15.16
C ALA A 209 -1.27 -16.22 -16.28
N SER A 210 -2.53 -15.99 -16.68
CA SER A 210 -3.17 -16.72 -17.77
C SER A 210 -2.74 -16.22 -19.15
N SER A 211 -2.63 -14.91 -19.32
CA SER A 211 -2.26 -14.25 -20.57
C SER A 211 -1.29 -13.10 -20.32
N PRO A 212 0.03 -13.37 -20.15
CA PRO A 212 1.02 -12.37 -19.78
C PRO A 212 1.01 -11.15 -20.70
N GLY A 213 0.90 -9.96 -20.11
CA GLY A 213 0.89 -8.68 -20.79
C GLY A 213 -0.39 -8.32 -21.56
N LEU A 214 -1.29 -9.28 -21.84
CA LEU A 214 -2.50 -9.03 -22.65
C LEU A 214 -3.45 -8.02 -22.00
N TYR A 215 -3.59 -8.07 -20.67
CA TYR A 215 -4.52 -7.23 -19.90
C TYR A 215 -3.84 -6.08 -19.16
N GLN A 216 -2.53 -5.90 -19.34
CA GLN A 216 -1.72 -4.96 -18.54
C GLN A 216 -2.31 -3.54 -18.55
N ARG A 217 -2.69 -3.04 -19.72
CA ARG A 217 -3.29 -1.71 -19.87
C ARG A 217 -4.59 -1.57 -19.09
N ASN A 218 -5.51 -2.53 -19.24
CA ASN A 218 -6.80 -2.52 -18.54
C ASN A 218 -6.62 -2.60 -17.03
N ILE A 219 -5.70 -3.44 -16.55
CA ILE A 219 -5.33 -3.57 -15.14
C ILE A 219 -4.88 -2.21 -14.57
N VAL A 220 -3.94 -1.54 -15.25
CA VAL A 220 -3.44 -0.22 -14.83
C VAL A 220 -4.55 0.82 -14.85
N THR A 221 -5.39 0.84 -15.89
CA THR A 221 -6.53 1.76 -15.99
C THR A 221 -7.51 1.58 -14.83
N VAL A 222 -7.96 0.35 -14.55
CA VAL A 222 -8.87 0.07 -13.43
C VAL A 222 -8.24 0.50 -12.10
N ALA A 223 -6.97 0.15 -11.85
CA ALA A 223 -6.31 0.54 -10.62
C ALA A 223 -6.22 2.07 -10.43
N ARG A 224 -5.96 2.82 -11.52
CA ARG A 224 -5.95 4.29 -11.50
C ARG A 224 -7.34 4.86 -11.24
N ASP A 225 -8.35 4.36 -11.95
CA ASP A 225 -9.72 4.84 -11.83
C ASP A 225 -10.26 4.58 -10.42
N THR A 226 -10.02 3.38 -9.86
CA THR A 226 -10.38 3.06 -8.48
C THR A 226 -9.61 3.91 -7.47
N LEU A 227 -8.34 4.21 -7.70
CA LEU A 227 -7.57 5.12 -6.84
C LEU A 227 -8.10 6.56 -6.92
N ALA A 228 -8.53 7.02 -8.08
CA ALA A 228 -9.13 8.35 -8.27
C ALA A 228 -10.52 8.46 -7.62
N LEU A 229 -11.26 7.35 -7.54
CA LEU A 229 -12.53 7.27 -6.82
C LEU A 229 -12.37 7.16 -5.30
N ALA A 230 -11.19 6.78 -4.81
CA ALA A 230 -10.90 6.78 -3.39
C ALA A 230 -11.00 8.23 -2.87
N SER A 231 -11.96 8.47 -1.98
CA SER A 231 -12.17 9.79 -1.39
C SER A 231 -11.08 10.12 -0.37
N ASP A 232 -11.17 11.32 0.20
CA ASP A 232 -10.34 11.73 1.33
C ASP A 232 -10.45 10.79 2.54
N ASP A 233 -11.45 9.90 2.62
CA ASP A 233 -11.61 8.87 3.68
C ASP A 233 -11.13 7.45 3.22
N GLY A 234 -10.53 7.37 2.03
CA GLY A 234 -10.23 6.12 1.33
C GLY A 234 -11.47 5.48 0.71
N ILE A 235 -11.35 4.23 0.25
CA ILE A 235 -12.49 3.46 -0.29
C ILE A 235 -13.22 2.82 0.89
N ASN A 236 -14.09 3.58 1.56
CA ASN A 236 -14.81 3.13 2.76
C ASN A 236 -13.86 2.62 3.87
N GLY A 237 -12.71 3.29 4.04
CA GLY A 237 -11.67 2.89 5.01
C GLY A 237 -10.88 1.63 4.63
N GLN A 238 -11.07 1.08 3.43
CA GLN A 238 -10.26 -0.04 2.93
C GLN A 238 -8.82 0.37 2.67
N ASP A 239 -7.92 -0.59 2.84
CA ASP A 239 -6.51 -0.43 2.49
C ASP A 239 -6.33 -0.32 0.97
N THR A 240 -5.78 0.81 0.51
CA THR A 240 -5.49 1.08 -0.91
C THR A 240 -4.13 0.56 -1.37
N GLY A 241 -3.31 0.00 -0.48
CA GLY A 241 -2.01 -0.60 -0.78
C GLY A 241 -2.02 -1.61 -1.94
N PRO A 242 -3.04 -2.49 -2.07
CA PRO A 242 -3.22 -3.33 -3.25
C PRO A 242 -3.18 -2.58 -4.59
N LEU A 243 -3.82 -1.40 -4.69
CA LEU A 243 -3.82 -0.61 -5.93
C LEU A 243 -2.41 -0.14 -6.27
N PHE A 244 -1.64 0.33 -5.28
CA PHE A 244 -0.25 0.74 -5.49
C PHE A 244 0.65 -0.43 -5.89
N ARG A 245 0.39 -1.66 -5.40
CA ARG A 245 1.09 -2.87 -5.88
C ARG A 245 0.76 -3.17 -7.32
N VAL A 246 -0.52 -3.07 -7.72
CA VAL A 246 -0.92 -3.21 -9.13
C VAL A 246 -0.24 -2.19 -10.02
N LEU A 247 -0.26 -0.91 -9.64
CA LEU A 247 0.41 0.16 -10.39
C LEU A 247 1.93 -0.07 -10.49
N LYS A 248 2.54 -0.58 -9.43
CA LYS A 248 3.97 -0.90 -9.41
C LYS A 248 4.32 -2.11 -10.29
N ASP A 249 3.54 -3.18 -10.22
CA ASP A 249 3.84 -4.45 -10.91
C ASP A 249 3.46 -4.42 -12.39
N PHE A 250 2.40 -3.71 -12.75
CA PHE A 250 1.85 -3.65 -14.12
C PHE A 250 2.04 -2.31 -14.81
N GLY A 251 2.43 -1.27 -14.09
CA GLY A 251 2.70 0.03 -14.69
C GLY A 251 4.04 0.11 -15.40
N GLY A 252 4.16 1.08 -16.32
CA GLY A 252 5.44 1.48 -16.90
C GLY A 252 5.94 2.81 -16.36
N ALA A 253 6.93 3.37 -17.07
CA ALA A 253 7.54 4.65 -16.72
C ALA A 253 6.55 5.82 -16.75
N GLU A 254 5.46 5.71 -17.51
CA GLU A 254 4.40 6.70 -17.60
C GLU A 254 3.71 6.98 -16.26
N LEU A 255 3.70 6.01 -15.33
CA LEU A 255 3.10 6.20 -14.00
C LEU A 255 3.91 7.10 -13.09
N ALA A 256 5.16 7.41 -13.41
CA ALA A 256 6.00 8.25 -12.56
C ALA A 256 5.36 9.62 -12.29
N ASN A 257 4.72 10.22 -13.29
CA ASN A 257 4.03 11.50 -13.12
C ASN A 257 2.73 11.33 -12.31
N ASP A 258 1.94 10.30 -12.60
CA ASP A 258 0.67 10.07 -11.89
C ASP A 258 0.89 9.81 -10.41
N LEU A 259 1.82 8.91 -10.07
CA LEU A 259 2.20 8.62 -8.68
C LEU A 259 2.86 9.81 -7.99
N GLY A 260 3.57 10.66 -8.73
CA GLY A 260 4.17 11.90 -8.21
C GLY A 260 3.15 12.97 -7.83
N GLN A 261 1.93 12.91 -8.38
CA GLN A 261 0.83 13.84 -8.12
C GLN A 261 -0.16 13.33 -7.05
N VAL A 262 -0.03 12.08 -6.60
CA VAL A 262 -0.83 11.52 -5.53
C VAL A 262 -0.69 12.36 -4.26
N SER A 263 -1.80 12.60 -3.57
CA SER A 263 -1.80 13.38 -2.33
C SER A 263 -0.89 12.74 -1.29
N GLN A 264 0.22 13.42 -0.98
CA GLN A 264 1.20 12.94 -0.01
C GLN A 264 0.61 12.76 1.39
N LEU A 265 -0.42 13.54 1.73
CA LEU A 265 -1.14 13.43 3.00
C LEU A 265 -1.96 12.13 3.08
N HIS A 266 -2.52 11.68 1.96
CA HIS A 266 -3.44 10.54 1.92
C HIS A 266 -2.72 9.22 1.67
N TRP A 267 -1.77 9.20 0.72
CA TRP A 267 -1.12 7.96 0.29
C TRP A 267 0.38 8.14 0.01
N GLY A 268 1.01 9.16 0.59
CA GLY A 268 2.41 9.49 0.31
C GLY A 268 3.37 8.34 0.58
N GLN A 269 3.13 7.51 1.60
CA GLN A 269 4.02 6.39 1.89
C GLN A 269 3.92 5.29 0.83
N TYR A 270 2.71 4.94 0.40
CA TYR A 270 2.49 4.00 -0.69
C TYR A 270 3.03 4.50 -2.02
N ALA A 271 2.70 5.74 -2.38
CA ALA A 271 3.19 6.37 -3.60
C ALA A 271 4.72 6.43 -3.62
N ALA A 272 5.37 6.72 -2.48
CA ALA A 272 6.83 6.76 -2.44
C ALA A 272 7.46 5.38 -2.70
N VAL A 273 6.95 4.32 -2.09
CA VAL A 273 7.45 2.96 -2.32
C VAL A 273 7.20 2.51 -3.76
N ALA A 274 6.03 2.84 -4.33
CA ALA A 274 5.70 2.55 -5.72
C ALA A 274 6.62 3.30 -6.70
N LEU A 275 6.84 4.61 -6.50
CA LEU A 275 7.75 5.43 -7.31
C LEU A 275 9.17 4.87 -7.34
N ALA A 276 9.71 4.48 -6.18
CA ALA A 276 11.06 3.91 -6.10
C ALA A 276 11.19 2.52 -6.75
N SER A 277 10.07 1.85 -6.96
CA SER A 277 10.01 0.51 -7.53
C SER A 277 9.73 0.52 -9.04
N LEU A 278 9.50 1.70 -9.63
CA LEU A 278 9.35 1.82 -11.09
C LEU A 278 10.67 1.43 -11.80
N PRO A 279 10.59 0.87 -13.02
CA PRO A 279 11.75 0.48 -13.80
C PRO A 279 12.76 1.61 -13.99
N ASP A 280 14.05 1.28 -14.02
CA ASP A 280 15.15 2.20 -14.29
C ASP A 280 15.22 3.44 -13.35
N GLY A 281 14.51 3.41 -12.22
CA GLY A 281 14.48 4.51 -11.27
C GLY A 281 13.76 5.76 -11.78
N VAL A 282 12.89 5.64 -12.79
CA VAL A 282 12.14 6.78 -13.37
C VAL A 282 11.25 7.53 -12.36
N GLY A 283 10.90 6.91 -11.24
CA GLY A 283 10.17 7.57 -10.15
C GLY A 283 11.05 8.34 -9.15
N ILE A 284 12.37 8.13 -9.14
CA ILE A 284 13.30 8.77 -8.20
C ILE A 284 13.30 10.31 -8.28
N PRO A 285 13.24 10.95 -9.46
CA PRO A 285 13.14 12.41 -9.55
C PRO A 285 11.88 12.99 -8.88
N ASN A 286 10.77 12.25 -8.85
CA ASN A 286 9.57 12.66 -8.11
C ASN A 286 9.83 12.65 -6.60
N LEU A 287 10.48 11.61 -6.09
CA LEU A 287 10.86 11.51 -4.67
C LEU A 287 11.84 12.61 -4.27
N ALA A 288 12.83 12.92 -5.11
CA ALA A 288 13.78 14.01 -4.87
C ALA A 288 13.07 15.36 -4.74
N ARG A 289 12.04 15.63 -5.56
CA ARG A 289 11.23 16.84 -5.44
C ARG A 289 10.39 16.90 -4.17
N TRP A 290 10.05 15.77 -3.54
CA TRP A 290 9.32 15.76 -2.27
C TRP A 290 10.19 16.21 -1.09
N VAL A 291 11.51 16.07 -1.21
CA VAL A 291 12.46 16.55 -0.20
C VAL A 291 12.98 17.95 -0.48
N GLU A 292 13.04 18.36 -1.74
CA GLU A 292 13.51 19.68 -2.13
C GLU A 292 12.67 20.80 -1.48
N GLY A 293 13.32 21.67 -0.71
CA GLY A 293 12.65 22.78 -0.01
C GLY A 293 11.75 22.37 1.16
N ALA A 294 11.69 21.09 1.52
CA ALA A 294 10.90 20.63 2.66
C ALA A 294 11.49 21.15 3.98
N SER A 295 10.62 21.41 4.95
CA SER A 295 11.07 21.78 6.30
C SER A 295 11.49 20.55 7.11
N PRO A 296 12.50 20.67 7.99
CA PRO A 296 12.81 19.64 8.97
C PRO A 296 11.56 19.31 9.80
N GLY A 297 11.12 18.04 9.74
CA GLY A 297 9.89 17.59 10.41
C GLY A 297 8.71 17.31 9.49
N ASN A 298 8.78 17.66 8.20
CA ASN A 298 7.80 17.19 7.23
C ASN A 298 7.84 15.64 7.14
N VAL A 299 6.73 15.00 7.51
CA VAL A 299 6.65 13.53 7.63
C VAL A 299 6.82 12.83 6.27
N SER A 300 6.23 13.39 5.21
CA SER A 300 6.30 12.84 3.85
C SER A 300 7.70 12.96 3.28
N ALA A 301 8.36 14.12 3.45
CA ALA A 301 9.75 14.32 3.07
C ALA A 301 10.69 13.39 3.86
N ALA A 302 10.47 13.23 5.17
CA ALA A 302 11.24 12.30 6.00
C ALA A 302 11.06 10.85 5.55
N PHE A 303 9.87 10.45 5.11
CA PHE A 303 9.66 9.13 4.53
C PHE A 303 10.29 8.99 3.15
N ALA A 304 10.19 10.02 2.29
CA ALA A 304 10.85 10.05 0.98
C ALA A 304 12.38 9.90 1.13
N LEU A 305 13.01 10.50 2.14
CA LEU A 305 14.43 10.29 2.46
C LEU A 305 14.77 8.82 2.72
N ASN A 306 13.94 8.11 3.49
CA ASN A 306 14.14 6.69 3.75
C ASN A 306 14.08 5.88 2.44
N ILE A 307 13.12 6.20 1.58
CA ILE A 307 12.99 5.52 0.28
C ILE A 307 14.14 5.89 -0.67
N LEU A 308 14.61 7.13 -0.69
CA LEU A 308 15.79 7.55 -1.46
C LEU A 308 17.05 6.82 -0.99
N ALA A 309 17.25 6.66 0.32
CA ALA A 309 18.35 5.88 0.89
C ALA A 309 18.28 4.40 0.48
N GLN A 310 17.08 3.81 0.48
CA GLN A 310 16.87 2.46 -0.06
C GLN A 310 17.17 2.36 -1.56
N SER A 311 17.04 3.46 -2.29
CA SER A 311 17.20 3.53 -3.75
C SER A 311 18.53 4.17 -4.19
N ALA A 312 19.54 4.19 -3.30
CA ALA A 312 20.82 4.85 -3.52
C ALA A 312 21.64 4.33 -4.73
N GLN A 313 21.25 3.19 -5.32
CA GLN A 313 21.84 2.74 -6.59
C GLN A 313 21.57 3.73 -7.75
N TYR A 314 20.52 4.54 -7.67
CA TYR A 314 20.19 5.54 -8.68
C TYR A 314 20.91 6.88 -8.42
N PRO A 315 21.54 7.51 -9.43
CA PRO A 315 22.29 8.76 -9.26
C PRO A 315 21.47 9.91 -8.63
N ASP A 316 20.22 10.09 -9.05
CA ASP A 316 19.37 11.16 -8.54
C ASP A 316 19.02 10.97 -7.05
N ALA A 317 18.92 9.71 -6.58
CA ALA A 317 18.72 9.42 -5.17
C ALA A 317 19.93 9.83 -4.34
N ARG A 318 21.15 9.50 -4.82
CA ARG A 318 22.40 9.91 -4.17
C ARG A 318 22.50 11.43 -4.08
N LYS A 319 22.24 12.12 -5.19
CA LYS A 319 22.26 13.59 -5.25
C LYS A 319 21.28 14.21 -4.25
N ALA A 320 20.05 13.71 -4.19
CA ALA A 320 19.03 14.20 -3.26
C ALA A 320 19.42 13.98 -1.78
N LEU A 321 20.03 12.84 -1.46
CA LEU A 321 20.51 12.53 -0.10
C LEU A 321 21.67 13.44 0.32
N LEU A 322 22.65 13.65 -0.56
CA LEU A 322 23.78 14.57 -0.31
C LEU A 322 23.27 15.98 -0.05
N GLU A 323 22.39 16.50 -0.92
CA GLU A 323 21.83 17.83 -0.75
C GLU A 323 21.03 17.94 0.56
N SER A 324 20.20 16.94 0.86
CA SER A 324 19.44 16.89 2.11
C SER A 324 20.33 16.87 3.36
N SER A 325 21.49 16.22 3.28
CA SER A 325 22.49 16.24 4.35
C SER A 325 23.10 17.63 4.52
N ARG A 326 23.53 18.26 3.42
CA ARG A 326 24.15 19.61 3.42
C ARG A 326 23.23 20.69 3.98
N VAL A 327 21.94 20.65 3.64
CA VAL A 327 20.96 21.62 4.15
C VAL A 327 20.43 21.29 5.54
N GLY A 328 20.95 20.24 6.20
CA GLY A 328 20.53 19.84 7.54
C GLY A 328 19.10 19.32 7.63
N LEU A 329 18.55 18.78 6.53
CA LEU A 329 17.18 18.26 6.48
C LEU A 329 17.05 16.92 7.22
N ILE A 330 18.16 16.20 7.40
CA ILE A 330 18.21 14.90 8.09
C ILE A 330 18.54 15.13 9.58
N PRO A 331 17.55 15.06 10.50
CA PRO A 331 17.83 15.23 11.92
C PRO A 331 18.62 14.03 12.47
N ASP A 332 19.40 14.28 13.53
CA ASP A 332 20.31 13.29 14.15
C ASP A 332 19.63 11.94 14.46
N SER A 333 18.37 11.97 14.86
CA SER A 333 17.58 10.79 15.22
C SER A 333 17.25 9.86 14.05
N ARG A 334 17.44 10.31 12.79
CA ARG A 334 17.11 9.54 11.58
C ARG A 334 18.28 8.76 11.01
N TRP A 335 19.52 9.16 11.30
CA TRP A 335 20.71 8.49 10.78
C TRP A 335 20.78 6.99 11.08
N PRO A 336 20.35 6.46 12.25
CA PRO A 336 20.37 5.02 12.49
C PRO A 336 19.47 4.21 11.54
N GLU A 337 18.35 4.78 11.06
CA GLU A 337 17.49 4.11 10.08
C GLU A 337 18.05 4.27 8.66
N LEU A 338 18.44 5.50 8.28
CA LEU A 338 19.05 5.78 6.98
C LEU A 338 20.31 4.97 6.72
N ALA A 339 21.21 4.87 7.71
CA ALA A 339 22.43 4.07 7.60
C ALA A 339 22.13 2.59 7.33
N ARG A 340 21.08 2.02 7.95
CA ARG A 340 20.67 0.63 7.72
C ARG A 340 20.03 0.42 6.34
N LEU A 341 19.31 1.42 5.83
CA LEU A 341 18.75 1.42 4.47
C LEU A 341 19.87 1.54 3.42
N LEU A 342 20.84 2.43 3.64
CA LEU A 342 22.03 2.58 2.81
C LEU A 342 22.88 1.31 2.79
N ALA A 343 23.11 0.69 3.96
CA ALA A 343 23.82 -0.59 4.06
C ALA A 343 23.06 -1.79 3.45
N GLY A 344 21.79 -1.63 3.06
CA GLY A 344 20.97 -2.71 2.50
C GLY A 344 20.59 -3.80 3.52
N THR A 345 20.79 -3.55 4.82
CA THR A 345 20.34 -4.44 5.90
C THR A 345 18.89 -4.20 6.32
N TYR A 346 18.29 -3.12 5.82
CA TYR A 346 16.89 -2.78 6.04
C TYR A 346 16.21 -2.40 4.73
N ARG A 347 14.95 -2.80 4.56
CA ARG A 347 14.12 -2.48 3.39
C ARG A 347 12.68 -2.20 3.82
N ILE A 348 12.03 -1.24 3.19
CA ILE A 348 10.61 -0.93 3.28
C ILE A 348 9.93 -1.38 1.97
N GLN A 349 8.78 -2.04 2.07
CA GLN A 349 8.02 -2.55 0.93
C GLN A 349 6.49 -2.54 1.17
N LEU A 350 5.72 -2.66 0.08
CA LEU A 350 4.25 -2.72 0.10
C LEU A 350 3.73 -4.12 0.42
N GLU A 351 4.49 -5.15 0.07
CA GLU A 351 4.08 -6.54 0.16
C GLU A 351 4.28 -7.06 1.58
N PRO A 352 3.30 -7.79 2.14
CA PRO A 352 3.56 -8.57 3.34
C PRO A 352 4.69 -9.57 3.05
N PRO A 353 5.63 -9.79 3.99
CA PRO A 353 6.60 -10.85 3.81
C PRO A 353 5.85 -12.18 3.72
N ALA A 354 6.10 -12.93 2.65
CA ALA A 354 5.49 -14.24 2.44
C ALA A 354 5.71 -15.11 3.70
N HIS A 355 4.63 -15.41 4.42
CA HIS A 355 4.71 -16.27 5.60
C HIS A 355 5.01 -17.69 5.13
N GLY A 356 6.26 -18.13 5.32
CA GLY A 356 6.66 -19.52 5.07
C GLY A 356 6.84 -19.95 3.61
N PHE A 357 6.90 -19.03 2.64
CA PHE A 357 7.13 -19.40 1.23
C PHE A 357 8.59 -19.22 0.79
N THR A 358 9.12 -20.28 0.18
CA THR A 358 10.45 -20.46 -0.43
C THR A 358 10.50 -20.04 -1.90
N GLY A 359 9.43 -19.44 -2.43
CA GLY A 359 9.35 -18.92 -3.79
C GLY A 359 10.03 -17.57 -3.88
N LEU A 360 11.29 -17.56 -4.32
CA LEU A 360 12.09 -16.36 -4.49
C LEU A 360 12.58 -16.28 -5.93
N ALA A 361 12.56 -15.07 -6.48
CA ALA A 361 13.35 -14.72 -7.66
C ALA A 361 14.78 -15.26 -7.48
N PRO A 362 15.34 -15.93 -8.51
CA PRO A 362 16.56 -16.73 -8.36
C PRO A 362 17.82 -15.92 -8.02
N ASP A 363 17.84 -14.61 -8.25
CA ASP A 363 19.12 -13.89 -8.43
C ASP A 363 19.50 -12.90 -7.30
N ALA A 364 18.66 -12.66 -6.30
CA ALA A 364 19.03 -11.81 -5.17
C ALA A 364 19.69 -12.63 -4.06
N ALA A 365 20.94 -12.32 -3.71
CA ALA A 365 21.66 -12.90 -2.59
C ALA A 365 20.80 -12.83 -1.31
N ARG A 366 20.31 -14.00 -0.88
CA ARG A 366 19.29 -14.12 0.17
C ARG A 366 19.87 -13.79 1.54
N GLY A 367 19.69 -12.55 2.00
CA GLY A 367 19.83 -12.23 3.42
C GLY A 367 18.74 -12.94 4.22
N ARG A 368 19.10 -13.69 5.27
CA ARG A 368 18.10 -14.22 6.22
C ARG A 368 17.37 -13.03 6.86
N VAL A 369 16.06 -12.94 6.66
CA VAL A 369 15.21 -11.96 7.35
C VAL A 369 15.23 -12.30 8.84
N LEU A 370 15.75 -11.37 9.64
CA LEU A 370 15.84 -11.47 11.10
C LEU A 370 14.57 -10.97 11.77
N ARG A 371 14.02 -9.87 11.25
CA ARG A 371 12.89 -9.20 11.87
C ARG A 371 12.03 -8.53 10.81
N THR A 372 10.72 -8.69 10.97
CA THR A 372 9.71 -7.93 10.25
C THR A 372 9.12 -6.88 11.17
N ARG A 373 8.92 -5.68 10.66
CA ARG A 373 8.15 -4.61 11.30
C ARG A 373 6.97 -4.25 10.41
N THR A 374 5.78 -4.15 11.00
CA THR A 374 4.60 -3.65 10.30
C THR A 374 4.39 -2.19 10.70
N TYR A 375 4.31 -1.31 9.71
CA TYR A 375 4.02 0.10 9.90
C TYR A 375 2.60 0.35 9.45
N SER A 376 1.71 0.63 10.40
CA SER A 376 0.34 1.02 10.08
C SER A 376 0.12 2.48 10.44
N ALA A 377 -0.25 3.29 9.45
CA ALA A 377 -0.64 4.68 9.63
C ALA A 377 -2.11 4.85 9.28
N ARG A 378 -2.83 5.65 10.06
CA ARG A 378 -4.13 6.16 9.64
C ARG A 378 -3.92 7.54 9.07
N THR A 379 -4.12 7.67 7.77
CA THR A 379 -4.19 8.94 7.07
C THR A 379 -5.65 9.26 6.78
N PRO A 380 -5.97 10.48 6.33
CA PRO A 380 -7.30 10.74 5.81
C PRO A 380 -7.68 9.65 4.78
N GLY A 381 -6.82 9.37 3.80
CA GLY A 381 -7.08 8.41 2.71
C GLY A 381 -7.18 6.93 3.10
N GLY A 382 -7.38 6.62 4.37
CA GLY A 382 -7.52 5.28 4.92
C GLY A 382 -6.29 4.77 5.67
N GLY A 383 -6.32 3.48 5.98
CA GLY A 383 -5.18 2.79 6.60
C GLY A 383 -4.10 2.49 5.57
N GLN A 384 -2.86 2.93 5.84
CA GLN A 384 -1.67 2.50 5.11
C GLN A 384 -0.89 1.49 5.95
N THR A 385 -0.55 0.34 5.38
CA THR A 385 0.24 -0.73 5.97
C THR A 385 1.46 -1.04 5.11
N LEU A 386 2.64 -0.76 5.65
CA LEU A 386 3.93 -1.06 5.05
C LEU A 386 4.68 -2.10 5.87
N TYR A 387 5.67 -2.73 5.24
CA TYR A 387 6.49 -3.76 5.88
C TYR A 387 7.96 -3.37 5.80
N GLY A 388 8.59 -3.32 6.97
CA GLY A 388 10.03 -3.19 7.13
C GLY A 388 10.68 -4.54 7.36
N LEU A 389 11.68 -4.88 6.54
CA LEU A 389 12.41 -6.13 6.62
C LEU A 389 13.86 -5.85 7.03
N GLU A 390 14.27 -6.41 8.16
CA GLU A 390 15.63 -6.38 8.66
C GLU A 390 16.32 -7.71 8.35
N SER A 391 17.45 -7.64 7.65
CA SER A 391 18.22 -8.79 7.17
C SER A 391 19.55 -8.91 7.93
N ALA A 392 20.03 -10.15 8.09
CA ALA A 392 21.28 -10.43 8.79
C ALA A 392 22.53 -9.89 8.07
N SER A 393 22.44 -9.83 6.75
CA SER A 393 23.49 -9.32 5.85
C SER A 393 22.85 -8.39 4.82
N PRO A 394 23.63 -7.48 4.22
CA PRO A 394 23.18 -6.67 3.08
C PRO A 394 22.55 -7.53 1.97
N VAL A 395 21.40 -7.10 1.45
CA VAL A 395 20.73 -7.71 0.29
C VAL A 395 20.97 -6.83 -0.93
N LEU A 396 22.20 -6.85 -1.46
CA LEU A 396 22.68 -5.98 -2.53
C LEU A 396 23.46 -6.78 -3.58
N SER A 397 23.44 -6.35 -4.84
CA SER A 397 24.44 -6.77 -5.82
C SER A 397 25.79 -6.11 -5.51
N PRO A 398 26.93 -6.67 -5.98
CA PRO A 398 28.25 -6.06 -5.81
C PRO A 398 28.30 -4.61 -6.31
N ASP A 399 27.85 -4.36 -7.54
CA ASP A 399 27.82 -3.00 -8.12
C ASP A 399 26.97 -2.01 -7.29
N SER A 400 25.87 -2.49 -6.70
CA SER A 400 25.04 -1.65 -5.83
C SER A 400 25.72 -1.37 -4.50
N ALA A 401 26.48 -2.34 -3.96
CA ALA A 401 27.23 -2.16 -2.73
C ALA A 401 28.38 -1.14 -2.93
N ASP A 402 29.05 -1.14 -4.08
CA ASP A 402 30.14 -0.20 -4.40
C ASP A 402 29.59 1.22 -4.47
N ALA A 403 28.52 1.41 -5.26
CA ALA A 403 27.87 2.71 -5.41
C ALA A 403 27.33 3.27 -4.07
N ARG A 404 26.94 2.39 -3.15
CA ARG A 404 26.49 2.77 -1.79
C ARG A 404 27.66 3.11 -0.89
N LEU A 405 28.76 2.38 -0.98
CA LEU A 405 29.97 2.67 -0.21
C LEU A 405 30.49 4.07 -0.56
N ASP A 406 30.64 4.38 -1.86
CA ASP A 406 31.07 5.71 -2.34
C ASP A 406 30.16 6.83 -1.82
N LEU A 407 28.84 6.61 -1.85
CA LEU A 407 27.88 7.58 -1.30
C LEU A 407 28.06 7.77 0.21
N ILE A 408 28.20 6.68 0.97
CA ILE A 408 28.32 6.73 2.42
C ILE A 408 29.62 7.48 2.81
N GLU A 409 30.72 7.21 2.13
CA GLU A 409 32.00 7.91 2.36
C GLU A 409 31.86 9.41 2.06
N THR A 410 31.22 9.77 0.94
CA THR A 410 30.93 11.18 0.61
C THR A 410 30.06 11.84 1.68
N LEU A 411 29.03 11.15 2.18
CA LEU A 411 28.17 11.66 3.25
C LEU A 411 28.92 11.86 4.57
N ILE A 412 29.90 11.01 4.89
CA ILE A 412 30.75 11.16 6.09
C ILE A 412 31.58 12.43 5.99
N ASP A 413 32.14 12.70 4.81
CA ASP A 413 32.98 13.87 4.57
C ASP A 413 32.18 15.18 4.58
N GLU A 414 30.93 15.15 4.08
CA GLU A 414 30.09 16.33 3.96
C GLU A 414 29.22 16.64 5.18
N THR A 415 29.00 15.68 6.08
CA THR A 415 28.14 15.90 7.25
C THR A 415 28.91 16.47 8.44
N ASP A 416 28.33 17.49 9.06
CA ASP A 416 28.81 18.06 10.34
C ASP A 416 28.24 17.33 11.56
N SER A 417 27.25 16.43 11.39
CA SER A 417 26.61 15.73 12.50
C SER A 417 27.49 14.58 13.02
N PRO A 418 27.90 14.60 14.32
CA PRO A 418 28.63 13.48 14.92
C PRO A 418 27.78 12.20 15.03
N ALA A 419 26.44 12.36 15.09
CA ALA A 419 25.53 11.22 15.05
C ALA A 419 25.53 10.59 13.65
N ALA A 420 25.47 11.40 12.59
CA ALA A 420 25.55 10.94 11.22
C ALA A 420 26.83 10.14 10.95
N ARG A 421 28.00 10.73 11.23
CA ARG A 421 29.31 10.08 10.98
C ARG A 421 29.39 8.70 11.62
N ARG A 422 29.00 8.59 12.90
CA ARG A 422 29.01 7.33 13.64
C ARG A 422 28.14 6.24 13.00
N GLU A 423 26.92 6.59 12.57
CA GLU A 423 26.01 5.61 11.97
C GLU A 423 26.43 5.26 10.54
N LEU A 424 26.96 6.22 9.78
CA LEU A 424 27.51 5.99 8.43
C LEU A 424 28.78 5.11 8.48
N GLU A 425 29.68 5.32 9.44
CA GLU A 425 30.84 4.45 9.67
C GLU A 425 30.43 3.01 9.99
N ARG A 426 29.34 2.81 10.72
CA ARG A 426 28.77 1.46 10.95
C ARG A 426 28.25 0.85 9.64
N ALA A 427 27.62 1.64 8.78
CA ALA A 427 27.18 1.18 7.46
C ALA A 427 28.37 0.77 6.58
N VAL A 428 29.46 1.56 6.55
CA VAL A 428 30.72 1.22 5.87
C VAL A 428 31.25 -0.13 6.35
N ASN A 429 31.37 -0.31 7.67
CA ASN A 429 31.86 -1.58 8.25
C ASN A 429 30.98 -2.78 7.89
N THR A 430 29.66 -2.57 7.77
CA THR A 430 28.69 -3.59 7.38
C THR A 430 28.82 -3.98 5.91
N LEU A 431 29.08 -3.01 5.02
CA LEU A 431 29.33 -3.30 3.60
C LEU A 431 30.68 -3.99 3.39
N TRP A 432 31.74 -3.56 4.09
CA TRP A 432 33.05 -4.23 4.01
C TRP A 432 33.06 -5.66 4.54
N SER A 433 32.26 -5.96 5.58
CA SER A 433 32.11 -7.35 6.03
C SER A 433 31.41 -8.22 4.98
N PHE A 434 30.40 -7.67 4.29
CA PHE A 434 29.73 -8.31 3.18
C PHE A 434 30.68 -8.62 2.01
N TYR A 435 31.53 -7.67 1.60
CA TYR A 435 32.54 -7.91 0.55
C TYR A 435 33.45 -9.08 0.85
N ARG A 436 34.05 -9.09 2.05
CA ARG A 436 34.97 -10.16 2.47
C ARG A 436 34.30 -11.53 2.49
N GLU A 437 33.01 -11.58 2.85
CA GLU A 437 32.25 -12.83 2.81
C GLU A 437 32.00 -13.32 1.38
N GLN A 438 31.77 -12.41 0.43
CA GLN A 438 31.58 -12.75 -0.99
C GLN A 438 32.88 -13.23 -1.64
N GLU A 439 34.00 -12.53 -1.41
CA GLU A 439 35.32 -12.95 -1.93
C GLU A 439 35.73 -14.32 -1.40
N GLY A 440 35.48 -14.59 -0.11
CA GLY A 440 35.79 -15.87 0.52
C GLY A 440 34.99 -17.06 -0.04
N LYS A 441 33.88 -16.83 -0.76
CA LYS A 441 33.08 -17.89 -1.40
C LYS A 441 33.54 -18.21 -2.83
N GLN A 442 34.39 -17.40 -3.42
CA GLN A 442 34.89 -17.61 -4.79
C GLN A 442 36.13 -18.51 -4.86
N TYR A 443 36.74 -18.82 -3.71
CA TYR A 443 37.86 -19.76 -3.56
C TYR A 443 37.39 -21.05 -2.91
#